data_AF-X5QYE2-F1
#
_entry.id   AF-X5QYE2-F1
#
_cell.length_a   1.000
_cell.length_b   1.000
_cell.length_c   1.000
_cell.angle_alpha   90.00
_cell.angle_beta   90.00
_cell.angle_gamma   90.00
#
_symmetry.space_group_name_H-M   'P 1'
#
loop_
_entity.id
_entity.type
_entity.pdbx_description
1 polymer ?
#
loop_
_entity_poly.entity_id
_entity_poly.type
_entity_poly.pdbx_seq_one_letter_code
_entity_poly.pdbx_strand_id
1 'polypeptide(L)'
;MARILEQGRNRASAEEAGSFVDKYEEHEERFQTLRSKFMSDAKKIRDEQKEVLDDAKSQGIPKKVVKTIVDARALEGKAKAKLLELEDDDRKLAIDIRTALGDYADLPLGAAAVAADGQDGTTAAIVDAATKAWDNADPKSKGKGKAAPAAH
;
A
#
# COMPACT_ATOMS: atom_id res chain seq x y z
N MET A 1 -42.25 -3.87 -53.52
CA MET A 1 -43.29 -4.04 -52.48
C MET A 1 -42.82 -3.31 -51.23
N ALA A 2 -43.26 -2.06 -51.06
CA ALA A 2 -42.82 -1.17 -49.99
C ALA A 2 -43.32 -1.67 -48.63
N ARG A 3 -42.41 -1.81 -47.64
CA ARG A 3 -42.79 -2.00 -46.23
C ARG A 3 -43.33 -0.68 -45.72
N ILE A 4 -44.65 -0.60 -45.60
CA ILE A 4 -45.38 0.56 -45.10
C ILE A 4 -45.00 0.76 -43.63
N LEU A 5 -44.39 1.92 -43.37
CA LEU A 5 -44.10 2.48 -42.05
C LEU A 5 -45.33 3.24 -41.56
N GLU A 6 -46.28 2.57 -40.90
CA GLU A 6 -47.32 3.28 -40.14
C GLU A 6 -47.66 2.50 -38.85
N GLN A 7 -47.68 3.24 -37.72
CA GLN A 7 -48.23 2.89 -36.39
C GLN A 7 -47.35 2.08 -35.41
N GLY A 8 -46.35 2.75 -34.82
CA GLY A 8 -46.24 2.92 -33.36
C GLY A 8 -46.22 1.74 -32.36
N ARG A 9 -46.20 0.46 -32.74
CA ARG A 9 -46.16 -0.66 -31.76
C ARG A 9 -45.30 -1.80 -32.30
N ASN A 10 -44.23 -2.10 -31.55
CA ASN A 10 -43.27 -3.22 -31.60
C ASN A 10 -43.17 -4.03 -32.92
N ARG A 11 -41.96 -4.03 -33.50
CA ARG A 11 -41.59 -4.84 -34.69
C ARG A 11 -41.59 -6.36 -34.46
N ALA A 12 -41.62 -6.80 -33.21
CA ALA A 12 -41.62 -8.20 -32.82
C ALA A 12 -43.06 -8.68 -32.54
N SER A 13 -43.36 -9.93 -32.89
CA SER A 13 -44.61 -10.57 -32.50
C SER A 13 -44.71 -10.69 -30.97
N ALA A 14 -45.92 -10.89 -30.42
CA ALA A 14 -46.10 -11.07 -28.98
C ALA A 14 -45.32 -12.30 -28.44
N GLU A 15 -45.21 -13.36 -29.25
CA GLU A 15 -44.43 -14.55 -28.92
C GLU A 15 -42.93 -14.28 -28.94
N GLU A 16 -42.43 -13.52 -29.92
CA GLU A 16 -41.03 -13.11 -29.98
C GLU A 16 -40.66 -12.24 -28.77
N ALA A 17 -41.53 -11.30 -28.41
CA ALA A 17 -41.37 -10.46 -27.22
C ALA A 17 -41.40 -11.28 -25.93
N GLY A 18 -42.30 -12.26 -25.80
CA GLY A 18 -42.36 -13.19 -24.66
C GLY A 18 -41.06 -13.99 -24.51
N SER A 19 -40.47 -14.47 -25.61
CA SER A 19 -39.22 -15.24 -25.56
C SER A 19 -38.03 -14.46 -25.00
N PHE A 20 -38.03 -13.12 -25.11
CA PHE A 20 -36.99 -12.28 -24.50
C PHE A 20 -37.20 -12.13 -23.00
N VAL A 21 -38.45 -12.12 -22.53
CA VAL A 21 -38.77 -12.10 -21.09
C VAL A 21 -38.33 -13.43 -20.47
N ASP A 22 -38.68 -14.57 -21.07
CA ASP A 22 -38.28 -15.89 -20.56
C ASP A 22 -36.75 -16.03 -20.47
N LYS A 23 -36.02 -15.58 -21.51
CA LYS A 23 -34.55 -15.57 -21.51
C LYS A 23 -33.97 -14.65 -20.45
N TYR A 24 -34.59 -13.49 -20.22
CA TYR A 24 -34.15 -12.56 -19.20
C TYR A 24 -34.38 -13.11 -17.79
N GLU A 25 -35.52 -13.73 -17.54
CA GLU A 25 -35.81 -14.43 -16.28
C GLU A 25 -34.80 -15.57 -16.04
N GLU A 26 -34.50 -16.38 -17.05
CA GLU A 26 -33.46 -17.41 -16.96
C GLU A 26 -32.09 -16.82 -16.62
N HIS A 27 -31.71 -15.70 -17.25
CA HIS A 27 -30.46 -15.01 -16.94
C HIS A 27 -30.45 -14.45 -15.51
N GLU A 28 -31.57 -13.92 -15.03
CA GLU A 28 -31.70 -13.39 -13.67
C GLU A 28 -31.60 -14.51 -12.64
N GLU A 29 -32.26 -15.65 -12.85
CA GLU A 29 -32.15 -16.83 -11.98
C GLU A 29 -30.71 -17.35 -11.91
N ARG A 30 -30.03 -17.44 -13.05
CA ARG A 30 -28.61 -17.81 -13.12
C ARG A 30 -27.74 -16.80 -12.36
N PHE A 31 -28.00 -15.51 -12.53
CA PHE A 31 -27.28 -14.46 -11.82
C PHE A 31 -27.47 -14.56 -10.30
N GLN A 32 -28.70 -14.75 -9.82
CA GLN A 32 -28.99 -14.92 -8.40
C GLN A 32 -28.35 -16.18 -7.82
N THR A 33 -28.32 -17.28 -8.58
CA THR A 33 -27.65 -18.51 -8.18
C THR A 33 -26.14 -18.30 -8.02
N LEU A 34 -25.49 -17.67 -9.00
CA LEU A 34 -24.06 -17.36 -8.95
C LEU A 34 -23.73 -16.41 -7.79
N ARG A 35 -24.56 -15.38 -7.59
CA ARG A 35 -24.40 -14.44 -6.48
C ARG A 35 -24.49 -15.15 -5.13
N SER A 36 -25.47 -16.04 -4.97
CA SER A 36 -25.64 -16.83 -3.75
C SER A 36 -24.44 -17.74 -3.49
N LYS A 37 -23.93 -18.40 -4.54
CA LYS A 37 -22.73 -19.24 -4.47
C LYS A 37 -21.50 -18.42 -4.07
N PHE A 38 -21.26 -17.28 -4.73
CA PHE A 38 -20.16 -16.38 -4.41
C PHE A 38 -20.20 -15.93 -2.94
N MET A 39 -21.37 -15.54 -2.43
CA MET A 39 -21.51 -15.13 -1.03
C MET A 39 -21.26 -16.28 -0.05
N SER A 40 -21.70 -17.49 -0.39
CA SER A 40 -21.43 -18.70 0.40
C SER A 40 -19.93 -19.00 0.46
N ASP A 41 -19.26 -18.98 -0.68
CA ASP A 41 -17.81 -19.27 -0.75
C ASP A 41 -16.99 -18.15 -0.09
N ALA A 42 -17.36 -16.88 -0.28
CA ALA A 42 -16.75 -15.77 0.43
C ALA A 42 -16.92 -15.87 1.95
N LYS A 43 -18.07 -16.38 2.42
CA LYS A 43 -18.29 -16.64 3.85
C LYS A 43 -17.36 -17.74 4.36
N LYS A 44 -17.22 -18.86 3.65
CA LYS A 44 -16.30 -19.95 4.03
C LYS A 44 -14.87 -19.44 4.20
N ILE A 45 -14.37 -18.71 3.19
CA ILE A 45 -13.02 -18.11 3.24
C ILE A 45 -12.87 -17.16 4.42
N ARG A 46 -13.89 -16.35 4.73
CA ARG A 46 -13.86 -15.46 5.90
C ARG A 46 -13.83 -16.22 7.22
N ASP A 47 -14.47 -17.39 7.29
CA ASP A 47 -14.46 -18.22 8.49
C ASP A 47 -13.10 -18.91 8.65
N GLU A 48 -12.51 -19.47 7.58
CA GLU A 48 -11.13 -19.98 7.56
C GLU A 48 -10.10 -18.91 7.98
N GLN A 49 -10.24 -17.67 7.49
CA GLN A 49 -9.40 -16.55 7.92
C GLN A 49 -9.52 -16.26 9.42
N LYS A 50 -10.71 -16.41 10.00
CA LYS A 50 -10.89 -16.21 11.45
C LYS A 50 -10.19 -17.32 12.23
N GLU A 51 -10.30 -18.57 11.79
CA GLU A 51 -9.63 -19.73 12.40
C GLU A 51 -8.12 -19.50 12.44
N VAL A 52 -7.49 -19.12 11.33
CA VAL A 52 -6.06 -18.79 11.28
C VAL A 52 -5.70 -17.67 12.26
N LEU A 53 -6.55 -16.65 12.40
CA LEU A 53 -6.30 -15.57 13.36
C LEU A 53 -6.51 -16.02 14.81
N ASP A 54 -7.43 -16.93 15.08
CA ASP A 54 -7.61 -17.54 16.39
C ASP A 54 -6.42 -18.42 16.78
N ASP A 55 -5.87 -19.19 15.82
CA ASP A 55 -4.64 -19.97 16.00
C ASP A 55 -3.43 -19.06 16.24
N ALA A 56 -3.31 -17.97 15.49
CA ALA A 56 -2.26 -16.97 15.75
C ALA A 56 -2.37 -16.40 17.17
N LYS A 57 -3.60 -16.13 17.64
CA LYS A 57 -3.86 -15.64 18.99
C LYS A 57 -3.51 -16.69 20.05
N SER A 58 -3.82 -17.97 19.82
CA SER A 58 -3.47 -19.04 20.76
C SER A 58 -1.94 -19.20 20.91
N GLN A 59 -1.20 -18.86 19.87
CA GLN A 59 0.27 -18.78 19.88
C GLN A 59 0.83 -17.45 20.43
N GLY A 60 -0.03 -16.56 20.93
CA GLY A 60 0.37 -15.28 21.53
C GLY A 60 0.55 -14.12 20.54
N ILE A 61 0.23 -14.32 19.26
CA ILE A 61 0.31 -13.27 18.23
C ILE A 61 -1.03 -12.52 18.17
N PRO A 62 -1.08 -11.19 18.42
CA PRO A 62 -2.34 -10.46 18.35
C PRO A 62 -2.91 -10.45 16.92
N LYS A 63 -4.20 -10.79 16.78
CA LYS A 63 -4.91 -10.80 15.48
C LYS A 63 -4.72 -9.52 14.67
N LYS A 64 -4.69 -8.36 15.35
CA LYS A 64 -4.54 -7.05 14.72
C LYS A 64 -3.18 -6.93 14.01
N VAL A 65 -2.11 -7.46 14.61
CA VAL A 65 -0.77 -7.41 14.03
C VAL A 65 -0.73 -8.19 12.72
N VAL A 66 -1.28 -9.42 12.71
CA VAL A 66 -1.35 -10.26 11.50
C VAL A 66 -2.12 -9.55 10.38
N LYS A 67 -3.30 -8.99 10.70
CA LYS A 67 -4.09 -8.23 9.72
C LYS A 67 -3.33 -7.05 9.15
N THR A 68 -2.73 -6.22 10.00
CA THR A 68 -1.98 -5.04 9.58
C THR A 68 -0.81 -5.40 8.67
N ILE A 69 -0.07 -6.48 8.96
CA ILE A 69 1.04 -6.93 8.11
C ILE A 69 0.53 -7.37 6.73
N VAL A 70 -0.56 -8.14 6.68
CA VAL A 70 -1.15 -8.59 5.42
C VAL A 70 -1.65 -7.40 4.59
N ASP A 71 -2.33 -6.44 5.23
CA ASP A 71 -2.83 -5.23 4.59
C ASP A 71 -1.68 -4.37 4.04
N ALA A 72 -0.60 -4.19 4.82
CA ALA A 72 0.59 -3.47 4.37
C ALA A 72 1.22 -4.11 3.13
N ARG A 73 1.40 -5.44 3.12
CA ARG A 73 1.91 -6.17 1.95
C ARG A 73 1.01 -6.03 0.73
N ALA A 74 -0.31 -6.01 0.93
CA ALA A 74 -1.26 -5.81 -0.17
C ALA A 74 -1.14 -4.41 -0.77
N LEU A 75 -0.92 -3.38 0.06
CA LEU A 75 -0.70 -2.00 -0.40
C LEU A 75 0.63 -1.85 -1.12
N GLU A 76 1.71 -2.46 -0.62
CA GLU A 76 3.00 -2.50 -1.31
C GLU A 76 2.90 -3.18 -2.68
N GLY A 77 2.17 -4.31 -2.77
CA GLY A 77 1.92 -4.99 -4.03
C GLY A 77 1.17 -4.09 -5.03
N LYS A 78 0.16 -3.34 -4.57
CA LYS A 78 -0.56 -2.36 -5.39
C LYS A 78 0.33 -1.21 -5.82
N ALA A 79 1.19 -0.70 -4.94
CA ALA A 79 2.14 0.35 -5.28
C ALA A 79 3.11 -0.11 -6.37
N LYS A 80 3.63 -1.35 -6.26
CA LYS A 80 4.46 -1.98 -7.30
C LYS A 80 3.71 -2.17 -8.61
N ALA A 81 2.45 -2.63 -8.57
CA ALA A 81 1.64 -2.78 -9.78
C ALA A 81 1.44 -1.44 -10.51
N LYS A 82 1.17 -0.36 -9.78
CA LYS A 82 1.07 0.99 -10.36
C LYS A 82 2.38 1.46 -11.00
N LEU A 83 3.51 1.17 -10.37
CA LEU A 83 4.81 1.46 -10.98
C LEU A 83 5.05 0.62 -12.23
N LEU A 84 4.49 -0.59 -12.30
CA LEU A 84 4.54 -1.46 -13.47
C LEU A 84 3.65 -0.97 -14.63
N GLU A 85 2.53 -0.33 -14.33
CA GLU A 85 1.61 0.25 -15.33
C GLU A 85 2.14 1.51 -16.02
N LEU A 86 3.19 2.15 -15.49
CA LEU A 86 3.84 3.29 -16.14
C LEU A 86 4.46 2.89 -17.49
N GLU A 87 4.47 3.82 -18.45
CA GLU A 87 5.22 3.68 -19.69
C GLU A 87 6.73 3.60 -19.40
N ASP A 88 7.50 3.00 -20.31
CA ASP A 88 8.89 2.65 -20.02
C ASP A 88 9.80 3.86 -19.76
N ASP A 89 9.47 5.03 -20.29
CA ASP A 89 10.21 6.27 -20.01
C ASP A 89 9.81 6.90 -18.67
N ASP A 90 8.52 6.88 -18.31
CA ASP A 90 8.03 7.31 -17.00
C ASP A 90 8.51 6.37 -15.87
N ARG A 91 8.67 5.09 -16.18
CA ARG A 91 9.21 4.09 -15.25
C ARG A 91 10.68 4.38 -14.91
N LYS A 92 11.49 4.76 -15.90
CA LYS A 92 12.90 5.17 -15.68
C LYS A 92 12.95 6.42 -14.80
N LEU A 93 12.12 7.42 -15.12
CA LEU A 93 12.00 8.63 -14.30
C LEU A 93 11.58 8.31 -12.86
N ALA A 94 10.63 7.38 -12.67
CA ALA A 94 10.21 6.95 -11.34
C ALA A 94 11.33 6.24 -10.56
N ILE A 95 12.18 5.46 -11.23
CA ILE A 95 13.35 4.81 -10.64
C ILE A 95 14.41 5.86 -10.27
N ASP A 96 14.66 6.84 -11.13
CA ASP A 96 15.62 7.93 -10.88
C ASP A 96 15.16 8.80 -9.70
N ILE A 97 13.87 9.15 -9.65
CA ILE A 97 13.26 9.87 -8.52
C ILE A 97 13.39 9.05 -7.24
N ARG A 98 13.11 7.74 -7.28
CA ARG A 98 13.24 6.87 -6.10
C ARG A 98 14.69 6.74 -5.64
N THR A 99 15.63 6.67 -6.58
CA THR A 99 17.07 6.60 -6.29
C THR A 99 17.58 7.90 -5.68
N ALA A 100 17.11 9.04 -6.18
CA ALA A 100 17.41 10.37 -5.62
C ALA A 100 16.82 10.56 -4.20
N LEU A 101 15.65 9.97 -3.93
CA LEU A 101 15.03 9.96 -2.58
C LEU A 101 15.74 9.03 -1.58
N GLY A 102 16.60 8.12 -2.05
CA GLY A 102 17.43 7.24 -1.22
C GLY A 102 16.65 6.32 -0.26
N ASP A 103 17.29 5.93 0.85
CA ASP A 103 16.74 5.04 1.88
C ASP A 103 15.46 5.55 2.57
N TYR A 104 15.09 6.82 2.31
CA TYR A 104 13.90 7.45 2.87
C TYR A 104 12.75 7.58 1.88
N ALA A 105 12.87 7.04 0.66
CA ALA A 105 11.81 7.09 -0.36
C ALA A 105 10.49 6.49 0.14
N ASP A 106 10.55 5.51 1.04
CA ASP A 106 9.40 4.83 1.62
C ASP A 106 8.92 5.46 2.95
N LEU A 107 9.57 6.54 3.43
CA LEU A 107 9.26 7.21 4.70
C LEU A 107 8.77 8.65 4.48
N PRO A 108 7.72 9.10 5.20
CA PRO A 108 7.19 10.47 5.07
C PRO A 108 8.22 11.56 5.44
N LEU A 109 9.25 11.21 6.22
CA LEU A 109 10.34 12.12 6.60
C LEU A 109 11.40 12.30 5.50
N GLY A 110 11.51 11.37 4.55
CA GLY A 110 12.45 11.48 3.43
C GLY A 110 12.13 12.63 2.49
N ALA A 111 10.84 12.82 2.20
CA ALA A 111 10.36 13.97 1.45
C ALA A 111 10.65 15.30 2.16
N ALA A 112 10.64 15.32 3.50
CA ALA A 112 10.98 16.50 4.29
C ALA A 112 12.50 16.74 4.37
N ALA A 113 13.32 15.67 4.38
CA ALA A 113 14.78 15.77 4.39
C ALA A 113 15.31 16.33 3.07
N VAL A 114 14.77 15.90 1.93
CA VAL A 114 15.12 16.47 0.61
C VAL A 114 14.63 17.92 0.47
N ALA A 115 13.49 18.28 1.06
CA ALA A 115 13.04 19.67 1.14
C ALA A 115 13.87 20.53 2.11
N ALA A 116 14.52 19.91 3.12
CA ALA A 116 15.39 20.56 4.08
C ALA A 116 16.87 20.63 3.64
N ASP A 117 17.26 19.91 2.59
CA ASP A 117 18.61 19.89 2.03
C ASP A 117 19.00 21.19 1.31
N GLY A 118 18.15 22.22 1.36
CA GLY A 118 18.60 23.61 1.37
C GLY A 118 19.22 23.96 2.72
N GLN A 119 20.33 23.32 3.11
CA GLN A 119 21.01 23.59 4.37
C GLN A 119 21.62 25.01 4.37
N ASP A 120 20.86 25.98 4.88
CA ASP A 120 21.39 27.27 5.30
C ASP A 120 22.50 27.04 6.35
N GLY A 121 23.57 27.82 6.28
CA GLY A 121 24.78 27.66 7.12
C GLY A 121 24.52 27.66 8.64
N THR A 122 23.35 28.13 9.06
CA THR A 122 22.85 28.06 10.43
C THR A 122 22.62 26.62 10.92
N THR A 123 22.13 25.74 10.04
CA THR A 123 21.87 24.33 10.39
C THR A 123 23.18 23.56 10.57
N ALA A 124 24.18 23.84 9.73
CA ALA A 124 25.53 23.28 9.87
C ALA A 124 26.18 23.70 11.22
N ALA A 125 25.99 24.96 11.63
CA ALA A 125 26.49 25.46 12.92
C ALA A 125 25.78 24.81 14.12
N ILE A 126 24.47 24.54 14.02
CA ILE A 126 23.71 23.86 15.08
C ILE A 126 24.12 22.39 15.20
N VAL A 127 24.33 21.70 14.08
CA VAL A 127 24.80 20.30 14.06
C VAL A 127 26.21 20.20 14.64
N ASP A 128 27.12 21.12 14.28
CA ASP A 128 28.48 21.15 14.83
C ASP A 128 28.47 21.46 16.34
N ALA A 129 27.62 22.38 16.79
CA ALA A 129 27.44 22.68 18.21
C ALA A 129 26.85 21.49 19.00
N ALA A 130 25.86 20.80 18.43
CA ALA A 130 25.24 19.62 19.04
C ALA A 130 26.22 18.44 19.13
N THR A 131 27.03 18.22 18.09
CA THR A 131 28.05 17.16 18.05
C THR A 131 29.13 17.41 19.11
N LYS A 132 29.62 18.65 19.22
CA LYS A 132 30.56 19.05 20.29
C LYS A 132 29.96 18.93 21.69
N ALA A 133 28.67 19.20 21.86
CA ALA A 133 28.01 19.04 23.15
C ALA A 133 27.90 17.56 23.58
N TRP A 134 27.67 16.66 22.62
CA TRP A 134 27.65 15.21 22.86
C TRP A 134 29.05 14.63 23.14
N ASP A 135 30.08 15.04 22.38
CA ASP A 135 31.45 14.57 22.61
C ASP A 135 32.03 15.04 23.96
N ASN A 136 31.62 16.21 24.44
CA ASN A 136 32.02 16.72 25.76
C ASN A 136 31.18 16.16 26.93
N ALA A 137 30.11 15.43 26.65
CA ALA A 137 29.27 14.78 27.66
C ALA A 137 29.78 13.39 28.06
N ASP A 138 30.80 12.84 27.38
CA ASP A 138 31.39 11.55 27.73
C ASP A 138 32.48 11.70 28.84
N PRO A 139 32.27 11.16 30.06
CA PRO A 139 33.20 11.32 31.18
C PRO A 139 34.54 10.59 30.98
N LYS A 140 34.75 9.82 29.91
CA LYS A 140 36.00 9.05 29.70
C LYS A 140 37.15 9.82 29.02
N SER A 141 36.96 11.05 28.52
CA SER A 141 38.02 11.78 27.82
C SER A 141 39.02 12.51 28.73
N LYS A 142 38.75 12.68 30.04
CA LYS A 142 39.65 13.37 31.00
C LYS A 142 40.71 12.47 31.66
N GLY A 143 41.12 11.41 30.98
CA GLY A 143 41.94 10.33 31.55
C GLY A 143 43.33 10.13 30.96
N LYS A 144 44.00 11.13 30.38
CA LYS A 144 45.43 11.01 30.03
C LYS A 144 46.16 12.35 30.17
N GLY A 145 46.89 12.53 31.27
CA GLY A 145 47.89 13.59 31.36
C GLY A 145 48.32 14.00 32.77
N LYS A 146 49.17 13.19 33.41
CA LYS A 146 50.39 13.67 34.11
C LYS A 146 51.19 12.50 34.69
N ALA A 147 52.23 12.10 33.99
CA ALA A 147 53.36 11.39 34.60
C ALA A 147 54.10 12.39 35.50
N ALA A 148 54.30 12.02 36.77
CA ALA A 148 55.11 12.78 37.72
C ALA A 148 56.62 12.54 37.44
N PRO A 149 57.48 13.56 37.53
CA PRO A 149 58.92 13.36 37.46
C PRO A 149 59.45 12.80 38.79
N ALA A 150 60.37 11.84 38.69
CA ALA A 150 61.06 11.20 39.81
C ALA A 150 61.95 12.21 40.57
N ALA A 151 61.98 12.10 41.90
CA ALA A 151 62.91 12.81 42.78
C ALA A 151 63.94 11.83 43.36
N HIS A 152 65.16 12.37 43.50
CA HIS A 152 66.45 11.84 43.93
C HIS A 152 66.47 10.73 45.00
#